data_AF-A0A938NNS3-F1
#
_entry.id   AF-A0A938NNS3-F1
#
_cell.length_a   1.000
_cell.length_b   1.000
_cell.length_c   1.000
_cell.angle_alpha   90.00
_cell.angle_beta   90.00
_cell.angle_gamma   90.00
#
_symmetry.space_group_name_H-M   'P 1'
#
loop_
_entity.id
_entity.type
_entity.pdbx_description
1 polymer ?
#
loop_
_entity_poly.entity_id
_entity_poly.type
_entity_poly.pdbx_seq_one_letter_code
_entity_poly.pdbx_strand_id
1 'polypeptide(L)' 'MALTGDAAGQAKREAIELIHRLPDEATLADIIDALILKLKVDEGLQDVAEGRVISHEEVMRRLRTWRASEGH' A
#
# COMPACT_ATOMS: atom_id res chain seq x y z
N MET A 1 16.69 -6.24 24.58
CA MET A 1 16.24 -5.00 23.90
C MET A 1 17.03 -4.79 22.60
N ALA A 2 16.87 -5.68 21.62
CA ALA A 2 17.42 -5.50 20.28
C ALA A 2 16.31 -5.85 19.29
N LEU A 3 15.52 -4.86 18.86
CA LEU A 3 14.41 -5.10 17.91
C LEU A 3 14.38 -4.12 16.74
N THR A 4 15.25 -3.11 16.68
CA THR A 4 15.22 -2.11 15.60
C THR A 4 16.13 -2.43 14.41
N GLY A 5 17.06 -3.39 14.55
CA GLY A 5 18.01 -3.77 13.48
C GLY A 5 17.48 -4.78 12.46
N ASP A 6 16.43 -5.55 12.80
CA ASP A 6 15.93 -6.66 11.97
C ASP A 6 14.79 -6.24 11.03
N ALA A 7 13.89 -5.37 11.50
CA ALA A 7 12.71 -4.94 10.73
C ALA A 7 13.07 -4.21 9.42
N ALA A 8 14.07 -3.32 9.42
CA ALA A 8 14.54 -2.66 8.22
C ALA A 8 15.21 -3.64 7.24
N GLY A 9 15.92 -4.64 7.77
CA GLY A 9 16.49 -5.74 6.98
C GLY A 9 15.40 -6.59 6.32
N GLN A 10 14.31 -6.85 7.03
CA GLN A 10 13.16 -7.60 6.52
C GLN A 10 12.40 -6.82 5.44
N ALA A 11 12.07 -5.55 5.68
CA ALA A 11 11.40 -4.70 4.69
C ALA A 11 12.18 -4.62 3.38
N LYS A 12 13.52 -4.49 3.46
CA LYS A 12 14.40 -4.52 2.29
C LYS A 12 14.34 -5.87 1.56
N ARG A 13 14.36 -7.00 2.27
CA ARG A 13 14.27 -8.34 1.67
C ARG A 13 12.95 -8.54 0.93
N GLU A 14 11.83 -8.18 1.56
CA GLU A 14 10.50 -8.28 0.94
C GLU A 14 10.39 -7.41 -0.32
N ALA A 15 10.94 -6.20 -0.30
CA ALA A 15 10.99 -5.34 -1.48
C ALA A 15 11.78 -5.99 -2.63
N ILE A 16 12.94 -6.58 -2.34
CA ILE A 16 13.76 -7.28 -3.33
C ILE A 16 13.02 -8.51 -3.90
N GLU A 17 12.37 -9.30 -3.05
CA GLU A 17 11.58 -10.45 -3.47
C GLU A 17 10.39 -10.05 -4.36
N LEU A 18 9.72 -8.94 -4.04
CA LEU A 18 8.67 -8.39 -4.89
C LEU A 18 9.22 -7.99 -6.27
N ILE A 19 10.35 -7.28 -6.30
CA ILE A 19 11.00 -6.86 -7.54
C ILE A 19 11.37 -8.06 -8.40
N HIS A 20 11.90 -9.14 -7.80
CA HIS A 20 12.23 -10.37 -8.53
C HIS A 20 11.04 -11.10 -9.14
N ARG A 21 9.81 -10.80 -8.70
CA ARG A 21 8.58 -11.39 -9.26
C ARG A 21 7.97 -10.59 -10.39
N LEU A 22 8.46 -9.37 -10.65
CA LEU A 22 8.02 -8.57 -11.79
C LEU A 22 8.57 -9.15 -13.10
N PRO A 23 7.91 -8.88 -14.25
CA PRO A 23 8.46 -9.23 -15.56
C PRO A 23 9.85 -8.61 -15.78
N ASP A 24 10.70 -9.27 -16.56
CA ASP A 24 12.06 -8.79 -16.86
C ASP A 24 12.04 -7.42 -17.60
N GLU A 25 10.96 -7.13 -18.32
CA GLU A 25 10.75 -5.86 -19.03
C GLU A 25 10.16 -4.74 -18.17
N ALA A 26 9.92 -4.99 -16.87
CA ALA A 26 9.35 -4.01 -15.96
C ALA A 26 10.22 -2.75 -15.90
N THR A 27 9.57 -1.59 -16.03
CA THR A 27 10.24 -0.31 -15.93
C THR A 27 10.45 0.08 -14.46
N LEU A 28 11.26 1.11 -14.24
CA LEU A 28 11.40 1.69 -12.90
C LEU A 28 10.05 2.21 -12.35
N ALA A 29 9.17 2.71 -13.21
CA ALA A 29 7.84 3.16 -12.80
C ALA A 29 7.00 1.98 -12.30
N ASP A 30 7.01 0.84 -13.01
CA ASP A 30 6.29 -0.37 -12.60
C ASP A 30 6.78 -0.90 -11.24
N ILE A 31 8.10 -0.84 -11.00
CA ILE A 31 8.70 -1.21 -9.72
C ILE A 31 8.18 -0.30 -8.59
N ILE A 32 8.17 1.01 -8.82
CA ILE A 32 7.69 1.98 -7.83
C ILE A 32 6.20 1.74 -7.54
N ASP A 33 5.39 1.57 -8.58
CA ASP A 33 3.95 1.33 -8.45
C ASP A 33 3.67 0.05 -7.66
N ALA A 34 4.41 -1.04 -7.93
CA ALA A 34 4.28 -2.29 -7.20
C ALA A 34 4.64 -2.13 -5.71
N LEU A 35 5.69 -1.37 -5.39
CA LEU A 35 6.10 -1.10 -4.02
C LEU A 35 5.06 -0.24 -3.27
N ILE A 36 4.53 0.80 -3.92
CA ILE A 36 3.47 1.64 -3.36
C ILE A 36 2.20 0.82 -3.14
N LEU A 37 1.84 -0.05 -4.09
CA LEU A 37 0.67 -0.91 -3.96
C LEU A 37 0.81 -1.85 -2.76
N LYS A 38 1.96 -2.53 -2.61
CA LYS A 38 2.22 -3.38 -1.44
C LYS A 38 2.09 -2.58 -0.14
N LEU A 39 2.74 -1.42 -0.05
CA LEU A 39 2.67 -0.56 1.12
C LEU A 39 1.22 -0.19 1.48
N LYS A 40 0.42 0.23 0.50
CA LYS A 40 -0.98 0.63 0.71
C LYS A 40 -1.87 -0.54 1.12
N VAL A 41 -1.62 -1.73 0.58
CA VAL A 41 -2.34 -2.94 0.99
C VAL A 41 -1.99 -3.32 2.42
N ASP A 42 -0.70 -3.32 2.78
CA ASP A 42 -0.24 -3.65 4.14
C ASP A 42 -0.81 -2.65 5.17
N GLU A 43 -0.80 -1.35 4.86
CA GLU A 43 -1.44 -0.30 5.67
C GLU A 43 -2.95 -0.58 5.83
N GLY A 44 -3.65 -0.90 4.73
CA GLY A 44 -5.09 -1.19 4.77
C GLY A 44 -5.42 -2.44 5.59
N LEU A 45 -4.59 -3.49 5.54
CA LEU A 45 -4.75 -4.67 6.37
C LEU A 45 -4.56 -4.35 7.86
N GLN A 46 -3.59 -3.50 8.19
CA GLN A 46 -3.38 -3.03 9.55
C GLN A 46 -4.56 -2.16 10.04
N ASP A 47 -5.09 -1.28 9.18
CA ASP A 47 -6.28 -0.48 9.50
C ASP A 47 -7.49 -1.36 9.83
N VAL A 48 -7.69 -2.45 9.08
CA VAL A 48 -8.74 -3.44 9.39
C VAL A 48 -8.51 -4.11 10.74
N ALA A 49 -7.27 -4.56 11.01
CA ALA A 49 -6.92 -5.22 12.27
C ALA A 49 -7.11 -4.29 13.49
N GLU A 50 -6.83 -3.00 13.32
CA GLU A 50 -6.93 -1.97 14.38
C GLU A 50 -8.31 -1.30 14.43
N GLY A 51 -9.27 -1.76 13.61
CA GLY A 51 -10.64 -1.25 13.59
C GLY A 51 -10.77 0.17 13.00
N ARG A 52 -9.74 0.68 12.32
CA ARG A 52 -9.76 1.97 11.59
C ARG A 52 -10.46 1.85 10.25
N VAL A 53 -11.70 1.37 10.28
CA VAL A 53 -12.55 1.18 9.10
C VAL A 53 -13.75 2.11 9.13
N ILE A 54 -14.31 2.38 7.96
CA ILE A 54 -15.57 3.13 7.81
C ILE A 54 -16.65 2.20 7.24
N SER A 55 -17.92 2.54 7.50
CA SER A 55 -19.04 1.78 6.94
C SER A 55 -19.11 1.94 5.41
N HIS A 56 -19.78 1.00 4.76
CA HIS A 56 -20.06 1.09 3.32
C HIS A 56 -20.81 2.38 2.96
N GLU A 57 -21.76 2.82 3.79
CA GLU A 57 -22.48 4.07 3.58
C GLU A 57 -21.55 5.29 3.63
N GLU A 58 -20.64 5.33 4.60
CA GLU A 58 -19.69 6.42 4.79
C GLU A 58 -18.68 6.50 3.64
N VAL A 59 -18.17 5.36 3.14
CA VAL A 59 -17.27 5.39 1.97
C VAL A 59 -18.00 5.86 0.70
N MET A 60 -19.25 5.45 0.49
CA MET A 60 -20.06 5.91 -0.64
C MET A 60 -20.35 7.42 -0.56
N ARG A 61 -20.55 7.95 0.65
CA ARG A 61 -20.71 9.40 0.87
C ARG A 61 -19.44 10.15 0.47
N ARG A 62 -18.26 9.70 0.90
CA ARG A 62 -16.96 10.31 0.57
C ARG A 62 -16.65 10.28 -0.92
N LEU A 63 -16.87 9.14 -1.58
CA LEU A 63 -16.64 8.98 -3.02
C LEU A 63 -17.50 9.93 -3.86
N ARG A 64 -18.75 10.18 -3.45
CA ARG A 64 -19.62 11.15 -4.12
C ARG A 64 -19.09 12.58 -3.98
N THR A 65 -18.56 12.94 -2.80
CA THR A 65 -17.94 14.26 -2.58
C THR A 65 -16.68 14.44 -3.43
N TRP A 66 -15.85 13.41 -3.56
CA TRP A 66 -14.63 13.47 -4.39
C TRP A 66 -14.94 13.70 -5.88
N ARG A 67 -15.93 12.98 -6.43
CA ARG A 67 -16.44 13.22 -7.80
C ARG A 67 -17.06 14.61 -8.00
N ALA A 68 -17.57 15.22 -6.92
CA ALA A 68 -18.14 16.56 -6.98
C ALA A 68 -17.08 17.65 -6.78
N SER A 69 -15.94 17.33 -6.14
CA SER A 69 -14.87 18.29 -5.86
C SER A 69 -13.81 18.38 -6.95
N GLU A 70 -13.66 17.36 -7.82
CA GLU A 70 -12.69 17.42 -8.93
C GLU A 70 -13.26 16.79 -10.22
N GLY A 71 -13.54 17.66 -11.18
CA GLY A 71 -13.29 17.42 -12.59
C GLY A 71 -12.02 18.17 -12.98
N HIS A 72 -10.87 17.56 -12.72
CA HIS A 72 -9.57 17.86 -13.31
C HIS A 72 -8.81 16.56 -13.50
#